data_AF-A0A9E6EWK8-F1
#
_entry.id   AF-A0A9E6EWK8-F1
#
_cell.length_a   1.000
_cell.length_b   1.000
_cell.length_c   1.000
_cell.angle_alpha   90.00
_cell.angle_beta   90.00
_cell.angle_gamma   90.00
#
_symmetry.space_group_name_H-M   'P 1'
#
loop_
_entity.id
_entity.type
_entity.pdbx_description
1 polymer ?
#
loop_
_entity_poly.entity_id
_entity_poly.type
_entity_poly.pdbx_seq_one_letter_code
_entity_poly.pdbx_strand_id
1 'polypeptide(L)'
;MQNITSAAKLKNAIQLLEVEQAIREQLLKEQFHLVYESLKPFNLLKEALGNIVSGPYLINKILGPALGITSGFITKKIVVGASGNIFRKLFGSVLQFGVTKIVAQHPDVIKTFGQYIFQHIFTKNK
;
A
#
# COMPACT_ATOMS: atom_id res chain seq x y z
N MET A 1 -23.50 -51.47 -24.17
CA MET A 1 -24.27 -50.64 -25.14
C MET A 1 -25.49 -51.44 -25.55
N GLN A 2 -26.70 -50.95 -25.29
CA GLN A 2 -27.92 -51.68 -25.65
C GLN A 2 -28.27 -51.41 -27.12
N ASN A 3 -28.44 -52.46 -27.93
CA ASN A 3 -28.82 -52.31 -29.34
C ASN A 3 -30.24 -51.75 -29.47
N ILE A 4 -30.36 -50.66 -30.23
CA ILE A 4 -31.63 -49.97 -30.41
C ILE A 4 -32.42 -50.65 -31.54
N THR A 5 -33.39 -51.48 -31.19
CA THR A 5 -34.13 -52.34 -32.12
C THR A 5 -35.39 -51.70 -32.72
N SER A 6 -35.66 -50.40 -32.47
CA SER A 6 -36.85 -49.71 -32.99
C SER A 6 -36.58 -48.22 -33.20
N ALA A 7 -37.13 -47.65 -34.29
CA ALA A 7 -37.00 -46.23 -34.64
C ALA A 7 -37.43 -45.27 -33.52
N ALA A 8 -38.43 -45.66 -32.71
CA ALA A 8 -38.88 -44.88 -31.56
C ALA A 8 -37.84 -44.82 -30.42
N LYS A 9 -37.14 -45.93 -30.17
CA LYS A 9 -36.04 -45.96 -29.18
C LYS A 9 -34.84 -45.15 -29.65
N LEU A 10 -34.57 -45.12 -30.97
CA LEU A 10 -33.46 -44.35 -31.52
C LEU A 10 -33.71 -42.85 -31.35
N LYS A 11 -34.94 -42.40 -31.64
CA LYS A 11 -35.34 -41.00 -31.46
C LYS A 11 -35.26 -40.54 -30.01
N ASN A 12 -35.70 -41.39 -29.07
CA ASN A 12 -35.59 -41.09 -27.63
C ASN A 12 -34.12 -41.06 -27.16
N ALA A 13 -33.27 -41.96 -27.67
CA ALA A 13 -31.84 -41.93 -27.34
C ALA A 13 -31.15 -40.68 -27.89
N ILE A 14 -31.51 -40.23 -29.10
CA ILE A 14 -31.01 -38.98 -29.69
C ILE A 14 -31.44 -37.78 -28.84
N GLN A 15 -32.72 -37.66 -28.47
CA GLN A 15 -33.18 -36.58 -27.60
C GLN A 15 -32.47 -36.57 -26.24
N LEU A 16 -32.25 -37.75 -25.64
CA LEU A 16 -31.52 -37.84 -24.38
C LEU A 16 -30.07 -37.34 -24.53
N LEU A 17 -29.39 -37.75 -25.60
CA LEU A 17 -28.02 -37.33 -25.90
C LEU A 17 -27.93 -35.84 -26.22
N GLU A 18 -28.91 -35.26 -26.92
CA GLU A 18 -28.96 -33.82 -27.20
C GLU A 18 -29.09 -33.00 -25.91
N VAL A 19 -29.93 -33.45 -24.97
CA VAL A 19 -30.07 -32.82 -23.65
C VAL A 19 -28.78 -32.94 -22.85
N GLU A 20 -28.16 -34.13 -22.80
CA GLU A 20 -26.87 -34.30 -22.14
C GLU A 20 -25.78 -33.42 -22.76
N GLN A 21 -25.75 -33.31 -24.08
CA GLN A 21 -24.78 -32.50 -24.80
C GLN A 21 -24.95 -31.02 -24.47
N ALA A 22 -26.18 -30.52 -24.44
CA ALA A 22 -26.47 -29.13 -24.07
C ALA A 22 -26.02 -28.82 -22.63
N ILE A 23 -26.27 -29.73 -21.68
CA ILE A 23 -25.82 -29.59 -20.29
C ILE A 23 -24.29 -29.55 -20.22
N ARG A 24 -23.60 -30.46 -20.93
CA ARG A 24 -22.12 -30.50 -20.97
C ARG A 24 -21.54 -29.23 -21.58
N GLU A 25 -22.16 -28.70 -22.62
CA GLU A 25 -21.71 -27.46 -23.25
C GLU A 25 -21.82 -26.27 -22.27
N GLN A 26 -22.92 -26.18 -21.53
CA GLN A 26 -23.08 -25.13 -20.52
C GLN A 26 -22.04 -25.26 -19.40
N LEU A 27 -21.85 -26.47 -18.86
CA LEU A 27 -20.84 -26.74 -17.84
C LEU A 27 -19.43 -26.37 -18.32
N LEU A 28 -19.10 -26.68 -19.59
CA LEU A 28 -17.80 -26.34 -20.15
C LEU A 28 -17.61 -24.82 -20.26
N LYS A 29 -18.65 -24.08 -20.67
CA LYS A 29 -18.60 -22.61 -20.71
C LYS A 29 -18.41 -22.01 -19.31
N GLU A 30 -19.11 -22.54 -18.31
CA GLU A 30 -18.96 -22.10 -16.92
C GLU A 30 -17.55 -22.38 -16.40
N GLN A 31 -17.02 -23.59 -16.61
CA GLN A 31 -15.64 -23.91 -16.20
C GLN A 31 -14.61 -23.05 -16.93
N PHE A 32 -14.79 -22.80 -18.22
CA PHE A 32 -13.91 -21.91 -18.97
C PHE A 32 -13.95 -20.48 -18.43
N HIS A 33 -15.14 -19.97 -18.09
CA HIS A 33 -15.29 -18.65 -17.49
C HIS A 33 -14.61 -18.56 -16.12
N LEU A 34 -14.75 -19.59 -15.28
CA LEU A 34 -14.09 -19.66 -13.98
C LEU A 34 -12.56 -19.72 -14.10
N VAL A 35 -12.04 -20.52 -15.03
CA VAL A 35 -10.59 -20.58 -15.32
C VAL A 35 -10.10 -19.24 -15.87
N TYR A 36 -10.87 -18.61 -16.75
CA TYR A 36 -10.53 -17.30 -17.30
C TYR A 36 -10.49 -16.24 -16.18
N GLU A 37 -11.48 -16.22 -15.30
CA GLU A 37 -11.51 -15.33 -14.13
C GLU A 37 -10.36 -15.62 -13.17
N SER A 38 -10.03 -16.89 -12.89
CA SER A 38 -8.95 -17.23 -11.96
C SER A 38 -7.56 -16.86 -12.52
N LEU A 39 -7.37 -16.96 -13.84
CA LEU A 39 -6.13 -16.55 -14.51
C LEU A 39 -5.98 -15.02 -14.64
N LYS A 40 -7.00 -14.23 -14.31
CA LYS A 40 -6.85 -12.78 -14.31
C LYS A 40 -5.79 -12.38 -13.29
N PRO A 41 -4.86 -11.47 -13.66
CA PRO A 41 -3.78 -11.05 -12.76
C PRO A 41 -4.28 -10.56 -11.40
N PHE A 42 -5.44 -9.90 -11.37
CA PHE A 42 -6.06 -9.41 -10.14
C PHE A 42 -6.46 -10.54 -9.17
N ASN A 43 -7.05 -11.63 -9.69
CA ASN A 43 -7.45 -12.76 -8.87
C ASN A 43 -6.24 -13.58 -8.40
N LEU A 44 -5.22 -13.74 -9.25
CA LEU A 44 -3.94 -14.34 -8.88
C LEU A 44 -3.23 -13.54 -7.79
N LEU A 45 -3.21 -12.20 -7.89
CA LEU A 45 -2.65 -11.33 -6.87
C LEU A 45 -3.45 -11.39 -5.57
N LYS A 46 -4.78 -11.45 -5.64
CA LYS A 46 -5.66 -11.57 -4.47
C LYS A 46 -5.41 -12.88 -3.73
N GLU A 47 -5.31 -14.00 -4.44
CA GLU A 47 -4.98 -15.29 -3.83
C GLU A 47 -3.55 -15.30 -3.28
N ALA A 48 -2.57 -14.78 -4.02
CA ALA A 48 -1.20 -14.67 -3.55
C ALA A 48 -1.11 -13.82 -2.26
N LEU A 49 -1.71 -12.64 -2.25
CA LEU A 49 -1.72 -11.75 -1.07
C LEU A 49 -2.50 -12.35 0.10
N GLY A 50 -3.64 -13.00 -0.14
CA GLY A 50 -4.42 -13.68 0.90
C GLY A 50 -3.63 -14.83 1.56
N ASN A 51 -2.93 -15.63 0.75
CA ASN A 51 -2.05 -16.70 1.23
C ASN A 51 -0.81 -16.17 1.96
N ILE A 52 -0.26 -15.05 1.49
CA ILE A 52 0.91 -14.39 2.09
C ILE A 52 0.57 -13.79 3.46
N VAL A 53 -0.62 -13.20 3.64
CA VAL A 53 -1.02 -12.55 4.90
C VAL A 53 -1.45 -13.56 5.97
N SER A 54 -1.91 -14.75 5.58
CA SER A 54 -2.43 -15.76 6.51
C SER A 54 -1.35 -16.47 7.35
N GLY A 55 -0.06 -16.30 7.02
CA GLY A 55 1.06 -16.91 7.75
C GLY A 55 1.76 -15.93 8.70
N PRO A 56 1.82 -16.16 10.03
CA PRO A 56 2.53 -15.28 10.97
C PRO A 56 4.04 -15.15 10.68
N TYR A 57 4.63 -16.14 10.02
CA TYR A 57 6.02 -16.12 9.57
C TYR A 57 6.26 -15.18 8.38
N LEU A 58 5.26 -14.99 7.50
CA LEU A 58 5.42 -14.22 6.26
C LEU A 58 5.19 -12.73 6.47
N ILE A 59 4.33 -12.32 7.42
CA ILE A 59 4.18 -10.92 7.82
C ILE A 59 5.55 -10.29 8.14
N ASN A 60 6.38 -10.99 8.91
CA ASN A 60 7.73 -10.55 9.24
C ASN A 60 8.66 -10.44 8.00
N LYS A 61 8.47 -11.28 6.98
CA LYS A 61 9.24 -11.23 5.73
C LYS A 61 8.82 -10.10 4.79
N ILE A 62 7.57 -9.65 4.83
CA ILE A 62 7.06 -8.56 3.96
C ILE A 62 7.27 -7.19 4.62
N LEU A 63 7.26 -7.14 5.96
CA LEU A 63 7.51 -5.92 6.72
C LEU A 63 8.86 -5.30 6.38
N GLY A 64 9.93 -6.09 6.26
CA GLY A 64 11.26 -5.58 5.87
C GLY A 64 11.25 -4.84 4.52
N PRO A 65 10.83 -5.50 3.42
CA PRO A 65 10.67 -4.87 2.11
C PRO A 65 9.69 -3.68 2.11
N ALA A 66 8.54 -3.78 2.80
CA ALA A 66 7.56 -2.70 2.89
C ALA A 66 8.12 -1.46 3.60
N LEU A 67 8.87 -1.67 4.68
CA LEU A 67 9.61 -0.61 5.36
C LEU A 67 10.71 -0.05 4.48
N GLY A 68 11.44 -0.87 3.71
CA GLY A 68 12.43 -0.44 2.73
C GLY A 68 11.84 0.46 1.62
N ILE A 69 10.69 0.08 1.06
CA ILE A 69 9.98 0.85 0.04
C ILE A 69 9.45 2.16 0.65
N THR A 70 8.84 2.10 1.83
CA THR A 70 8.26 3.27 2.48
C THR A 70 9.33 4.25 2.93
N SER A 71 10.38 3.75 3.60
CA SER A 71 11.55 4.55 4.00
C SER A 71 12.29 5.09 2.79
N GLY A 72 12.48 4.32 1.73
CA GLY A 72 13.11 4.77 0.48
C GLY A 72 12.28 5.85 -0.22
N PHE A 73 10.95 5.74 -0.22
CA PHE A 73 10.05 6.76 -0.77
C PHE A 73 10.07 8.06 0.05
N ILE A 74 9.98 7.94 1.38
CA ILE A 74 10.10 9.08 2.30
C ILE A 74 11.48 9.74 2.15
N THR A 75 12.55 8.94 2.13
CA THR A 75 13.92 9.39 1.94
C THR A 75 14.06 10.10 0.60
N LYS A 76 13.57 9.54 -0.50
CA LYS A 76 13.59 10.20 -1.81
C LYS A 76 12.81 11.51 -1.80
N LYS A 77 11.67 11.57 -1.12
CA LYS A 77 10.85 12.79 -1.01
C LYS A 77 11.52 13.87 -0.16
N ILE A 78 12.25 13.50 0.89
CA ILE A 78 12.97 14.41 1.78
C ILE A 78 14.33 14.82 1.21
N VAL A 79 15.08 13.91 0.58
CA VAL A 79 16.46 14.11 0.12
C VAL A 79 16.50 14.62 -1.33
N VAL A 80 15.74 13.99 -2.23
CA VAL A 80 15.79 14.29 -3.68
C VAL A 80 14.68 15.28 -4.08
N GLY A 81 13.50 15.18 -3.45
CA GLY A 81 12.35 16.06 -3.69
C GLY A 81 12.29 17.31 -2.80
N ALA A 82 13.36 17.60 -2.06
CA ALA A 82 13.44 18.74 -1.14
C ALA A 82 13.41 20.06 -1.92
N SER A 83 12.21 20.56 -2.24
CA SER A 83 12.04 22.00 -2.14
C SER A 83 12.43 22.32 -0.68
N GLY A 84 13.47 23.13 -0.47
CA GLY A 84 14.11 23.34 0.84
C GLY A 84 13.15 23.73 1.98
N ASN A 85 11.89 24.01 1.67
CA ASN A 85 10.80 24.35 2.56
C ASN A 85 10.47 23.28 3.62
N ILE A 86 10.49 21.98 3.30
CA ILE A 86 10.11 20.93 4.29
C ILE A 86 11.22 20.74 5.33
N PHE A 87 12.46 20.57 4.89
CA PHE A 87 13.61 20.42 5.78
C PHE A 87 13.83 21.68 6.63
N ARG A 88 13.74 22.88 6.02
CA ARG A 88 13.84 24.15 6.73
C ARG A 88 12.72 24.36 7.75
N LYS A 89 11.49 23.90 7.47
CA LYS A 89 10.39 23.93 8.45
C LYS A 89 10.65 22.99 9.64
N LEU A 90 11.12 21.77 9.38
CA LEU A 90 11.48 20.83 10.45
C LEU A 90 12.62 21.35 11.32
N PHE A 91 13.71 21.80 10.70
CA PHE A 91 14.83 22.42 11.42
C PHE A 91 14.40 23.67 12.18
N GLY A 92 13.58 24.52 11.55
CA GLY A 92 13.01 25.72 12.16
C GLY A 92 12.15 25.39 13.38
N SER A 93 11.28 24.37 13.29
CA SER A 93 10.45 23.94 14.43
C SER A 93 11.29 23.34 15.56
N VAL A 94 12.32 22.53 15.27
CA VAL A 94 13.19 21.97 16.31
C VAL A 94 13.98 23.07 17.01
N LEU A 95 14.58 23.99 16.24
CA LEU A 95 15.27 25.15 16.79
C LEU A 95 14.33 26.04 17.60
N GLN A 96 13.13 26.31 17.09
CA GLN A 96 12.11 27.09 17.80
C GLN A 96 11.71 26.41 19.10
N PHE A 97 11.49 25.10 19.12
CA PHE A 97 11.18 24.37 20.35
C PHE A 97 12.32 24.40 21.36
N GLY A 98 13.56 24.21 20.90
CA GLY A 98 14.75 24.27 21.75
C GLY A 98 14.93 25.65 22.38
N VAL A 99 14.87 26.71 21.57
CA VAL A 99 14.96 28.10 22.03
C VAL A 99 13.79 28.43 22.95
N THR A 100 12.56 28.09 22.58
CA THR A 100 11.36 28.38 23.40
C THR A 100 11.42 27.69 24.77
N LYS A 101 11.90 26.44 24.82
CA LYS A 101 12.06 25.71 26.08
C LYS A 101 13.09 26.37 26.99
N ILE A 102 14.24 26.77 26.43
CA ILE A 102 15.28 27.49 27.18
C ILE A 102 14.76 28.86 27.65
N VAL A 103 14.01 29.56 26.80
CA VAL A 103 13.40 30.86 27.13
C VAL A 103 12.37 30.76 28.25
N ALA A 104 11.51 29.75 28.18
CA ALA A 104 10.47 29.53 29.18
C ALA A 104 11.05 29.09 30.54
N GLN A 105 12.16 28.35 30.55
CA GLN A 105 12.80 27.87 31.77
C GLN A 105 13.79 28.87 32.38
N HIS A 106 14.41 29.71 31.55
CA HIS A 106 15.43 30.68 31.97
C HIS A 106 15.21 32.05 31.32
N PRO A 107 14.14 32.78 31.69
CA PRO A 107 13.83 34.09 31.11
C PRO A 107 14.92 35.13 31.37
N ASP A 108 15.68 34.97 32.47
CA ASP A 108 16.77 35.88 32.83
C ASP A 108 17.96 35.79 31.88
N VAL A 109 18.23 34.61 31.30
CA VAL A 109 19.30 34.42 30.32
C VAL A 109 19.03 35.25 29.06
N ILE A 110 17.78 35.30 28.60
CA ILE A 110 17.40 36.13 27.44
C ILE A 110 17.40 37.60 27.78
N LYS A 111 16.98 38.01 28.99
CA LYS A 111 17.06 39.42 29.40
C LYS A 111 18.50 39.90 29.41
N THR A 112 19.43 39.13 29.96
CA THR A 112 20.85 39.49 30.02
C THR A 112 21.49 39.45 28.63
N PHE A 113 21.18 38.44 27.81
CA PHE A 113 21.70 38.36 26.44
C PHE A 113 21.13 39.47 25.54
N GLY A 114 19.84 39.78 25.68
CA GLY A 114 19.16 40.88 24.99
C GLY A 114 19.70 42.24 25.42
N GLN A 115 19.91 42.46 26.73
CA GLN A 115 20.56 43.66 27.26
C GLN A 115 22.00 43.79 26.76
N TYR A 116 22.76 42.69 26.73
CA TYR A 116 24.14 42.68 26.21
C TYR A 116 24.18 43.06 24.72
N ILE A 117 23.32 42.46 23.90
CA ILE A 117 23.22 42.74 22.47
C ILE A 117 22.71 44.17 22.22
N PHE A 118 21.67 44.60 22.94
CA PHE A 118 21.15 45.98 22.85
C PHE A 118 22.22 46.99 23.24
N GLN A 119 22.97 46.71 24.30
CA GLN A 119 24.02 47.60 24.75
C GLN A 119 25.16 47.72 23.74
N HIS A 120 25.56 46.60 23.12
CA HIS A 120 26.65 46.59 22.13
C HIS A 120 26.26 47.20 20.78
N ILE A 121 24.99 47.10 20.38
CA ILE A 121 24.52 47.56 19.06
C ILE A 121 23.96 49.00 19.13
N PHE A 122 23.23 49.37 20.19
CA PHE A 122 22.54 50.67 20.26
C PHE A 122 23.26 51.73 21.13
N THR A 123 24.13 51.34 22.07
CA THR A 123 24.77 52.33 22.97
C THR A 123 26.14 52.82 22.51
N LYS A 124 26.69 52.30 21.41
CA LYS A 124 27.98 52.75 20.85
C LYS A 124 27.84 53.97 19.93
N ASN A 125 26.97 54.91 20.27
CA ASN A 125 26.81 56.19 19.58
C ASN A 125 26.49 57.31 20.59
N LYS A 126 27.33 57.47 21.61
CA LYS A 126 27.52 58.72 22.35
C LYS A 126 28.96 58.84 22.78
#